data_AF-A0A1N6FLY1-F1
#
_entry.id   AF-A0A1N6FLY1-F1
#
_cell.length_a   1.000
_cell.length_b   1.000
_cell.length_c   1.000
_cell.angle_alpha   90.00
_cell.angle_beta   90.00
_cell.angle_gamma   90.00
#
_symmetry.space_group_name_H-M   'P 1'
#
loop_
_entity.id
_entity.type
_entity.pdbx_description
1 polymer ?
#
loop_
_entity_poly.entity_id
_entity_poly.type
_entity_poly.pdbx_seq_one_letter_code
_entity_poly.pdbx_strand_id
1 'polypeptide(L)'
;MSQLIATLTNQHKDLLEGFSEIKKLGVCSKEGQRKLLSLKGALVTHLNKEDRELYPILKRAAESDSDLKRMLDSYLVEMNQITKDVIQFFEKYSHGGEGLEFAKDYGRLVGILTRRTRKEELTIYKKFEALKTK
;
A
#
# COMPACT_ATOMS: atom_id res chain seq x y z
N MET A 1 16.92 -2.55 11.94
CA MET A 1 15.76 -2.00 11.23
C MET A 1 15.88 -0.50 11.29
N SER A 2 15.97 0.15 10.13
CA SER A 2 16.02 1.61 10.03
C SER A 2 14.71 2.25 10.47
N GLN A 3 14.79 3.53 10.86
CA GLN A 3 13.62 4.33 11.24
C GLN A 3 12.58 4.39 10.12
N LEU A 4 13.02 4.43 8.86
CA LEU A 4 12.12 4.43 7.70
C LEU A 4 11.30 3.14 7.63
N ILE A 5 11.95 1.98 7.68
CA ILE A 5 11.25 0.68 7.61
C ILE A 5 10.30 0.50 8.78
N ALA A 6 10.72 0.84 10.02
CA ALA A 6 9.83 0.80 11.17
C ALA A 6 8.59 1.68 10.98
N THR A 7 8.76 2.87 10.41
CA THR A 7 7.65 3.79 10.11
C THR A 7 6.69 3.20 9.07
N LEU A 8 7.21 2.67 7.96
CA LEU A 8 6.39 2.12 6.89
C LEU A 8 5.64 0.85 7.34
N THR A 9 6.29 -0.03 8.11
CA THR A 9 5.63 -1.22 8.70
C THR A 9 4.51 -0.83 9.66
N ASN A 10 4.70 0.22 10.48
CA ASN A 10 3.63 0.70 11.34
C ASN A 10 2.45 1.27 10.53
N GLN A 11 2.73 2.02 9.45
CA GLN A 11 1.69 2.50 8.54
C GLN A 11 0.90 1.34 7.91
N HIS A 12 1.57 0.25 7.53
CA HIS A 12 0.87 -0.95 7.04
C HIS A 12 -0.08 -1.52 8.08
N LYS A 13 0.38 -1.64 9.32
CA LYS A 13 -0.44 -2.14 10.43
C LYS A 13 -1.68 -1.27 10.62
N ASP A 14 -1.50 0.04 10.71
CA ASP A 14 -2.59 1.00 10.91
C ASP A 14 -3.60 0.95 9.75
N LEU A 15 -3.12 0.83 8.51
CA LEU A 15 -3.98 0.69 7.34
C LEU A 15 -4.82 -0.60 7.40
N LEU A 16 -4.18 -1.74 7.64
CA LEU A 16 -4.85 -3.05 7.70
C LEU A 16 -5.84 -3.15 8.86
N GLU A 17 -5.49 -2.60 10.03
CA GLU A 17 -6.39 -2.50 11.18
C GLU A 17 -7.61 -1.63 10.84
N GLY A 18 -7.39 -0.47 10.20
CA GLY A 18 -8.48 0.40 9.75
C GLY A 18 -9.44 -0.28 8.77
N PHE A 19 -8.91 -1.06 7.80
CA PHE A 19 -9.77 -1.83 6.89
C PHE A 19 -10.54 -2.94 7.62
N SER A 20 -9.97 -3.54 8.66
CA SER A 20 -10.68 -4.49 9.52
C SER A 20 -11.81 -3.81 10.31
N GLU A 21 -11.59 -2.60 10.82
CA GLU A 21 -12.60 -1.82 11.52
C GLU A 21 -13.79 -1.45 10.63
N ILE A 22 -13.56 -1.04 9.38
CA ILE A 22 -14.64 -0.74 8.43
C ILE A 22 -15.54 -1.96 8.22
N LYS A 23 -14.97 -3.17 8.19
CA LYS A 23 -15.75 -4.41 8.08
C LYS A 23 -16.68 -4.61 9.29
N LYS A 24 -16.25 -4.21 10.50
CA LYS A 24 -17.04 -4.27 11.74
C LYS A 24 -18.11 -3.19 11.79
N LEU A 25 -17.78 -1.96 11.39
CA LEU A 25 -18.70 -0.81 11.33
C LEU A 25 -19.77 -0.95 10.25
N GLY A 26 -19.59 -1.91 9.33
CA GLY A 26 -20.38 -2.03 8.12
C GLY A 26 -19.85 -1.09 7.05
N VAL A 27 -19.39 -1.66 5.94
CA VAL A 27 -18.75 -0.90 4.87
C VAL A 27 -19.69 0.16 4.27
N CYS A 28 -20.99 -0.10 4.24
CA CYS A 28 -22.03 0.82 3.73
C CYS A 28 -22.51 1.85 4.76
N SER A 29 -22.05 1.79 6.02
CA SER A 29 -22.49 2.75 7.05
C SER A 29 -21.78 4.10 6.87
N LYS A 30 -22.40 5.19 7.34
CA LYS A 30 -21.77 6.52 7.33
C LYS A 30 -20.43 6.54 8.09
N GLU A 31 -20.32 5.74 9.16
CA GLU A 31 -19.08 5.59 9.91
C GLU A 31 -18.02 4.83 9.12
N GLY A 32 -18.39 3.71 8.48
CA GLY A 32 -17.52 2.96 7.58
C GLY A 32 -17.00 3.82 6.43
N GLN A 33 -17.88 4.60 5.80
CA GLN A 33 -17.51 5.51 4.70
C GLN A 33 -16.57 6.65 5.15
N ARG A 34 -16.81 7.26 6.32
CA ARG A 34 -15.89 8.27 6.89
C ARG A 34 -14.52 7.67 7.19
N LYS A 35 -14.48 6.48 7.80
CA LYS A 35 -13.22 5.77 8.08
C LYS A 35 -12.51 5.41 6.77
N LEU A 36 -13.23 4.98 5.75
CA LEU A 36 -12.69 4.67 4.42
C LEU A 36 -12.02 5.88 3.78
N LEU A 37 -12.63 7.07 3.85
CA LEU A 37 -12.02 8.33 3.38
C LEU A 37 -10.75 8.68 4.17
N SER A 38 -10.73 8.48 5.49
CA SER A 38 -9.53 8.68 6.29
C SER A 38 -8.40 7.72 5.87
N LEU A 39 -8.72 6.46 5.57
CA LEU A 39 -7.74 5.49 5.10
C LEU A 39 -7.20 5.81 3.71
N LYS A 40 -8.00 6.44 2.84
CA LYS A 40 -7.50 6.98 1.56
C LYS A 40 -6.34 7.93 1.80
N GLY A 41 -6.51 8.90 2.71
CA GLY A 41 -5.48 9.89 3.03
C GLY A 41 -4.22 9.25 3.63
N ALA A 42 -4.40 8.29 4.55
CA ALA A 42 -3.30 7.54 5.13
C ALA A 42 -2.53 6.74 4.07
N LEU A 43 -3.24 6.07 3.16
CA LEU A 43 -2.62 5.31 2.08
C LEU A 43 -1.84 6.22 1.13
N VAL A 44 -2.43 7.31 0.66
CA VAL A 44 -1.73 8.27 -0.21
C VAL A 44 -0.46 8.81 0.47
N THR A 45 -0.54 9.11 1.76
CA THR A 45 0.62 9.55 2.54
C THR A 45 1.71 8.49 2.61
N HIS A 46 1.33 7.23 2.83
CA HIS A 46 2.23 6.09 2.83
C HIS A 46 2.93 5.92 1.47
N LEU A 47 2.17 5.88 0.36
CA LEU A 47 2.70 5.75 -1.00
C LEU A 47 3.71 6.86 -1.33
N ASN A 48 3.36 8.11 -1.03
CA ASN A 48 4.23 9.26 -1.26
C ASN A 48 5.53 9.15 -0.45
N LYS A 49 5.50 8.53 0.74
CA LYS A 49 6.71 8.33 1.54
C LYS A 49 7.62 7.29 0.91
N GLU A 50 7.07 6.19 0.38
CA GLU A 50 7.85 5.20 -0.36
C GLU A 50 8.51 5.81 -1.60
N ASP A 51 7.76 6.57 -2.40
CA ASP A 51 8.24 7.22 -3.61
C ASP A 51 9.37 8.22 -3.36
N ARG A 52 9.34 8.89 -2.20
CA ARG A 52 10.33 9.90 -1.82
C ARG A 52 11.56 9.33 -1.12
N GLU A 53 11.40 8.31 -0.29
CA GLU A 53 12.43 7.90 0.67
C GLU A 53 12.93 6.48 0.44
N LEU A 54 12.10 5.57 -0.10
CA LEU A 54 12.44 4.16 -0.26
C LEU A 54 12.93 3.85 -1.69
N TYR A 55 12.07 4.05 -2.67
CA TYR A 55 12.34 3.66 -4.05
C TYR A 55 13.53 4.39 -4.69
N PRO A 56 13.81 5.68 -4.43
CA PRO A 56 14.97 6.35 -5.02
C PRO A 56 16.30 5.70 -4.62
N ILE A 57 16.43 5.24 -3.38
CA ILE A 57 17.65 4.59 -2.88
C ILE A 57 17.83 3.22 -3.55
N LEU A 58 16.76 2.44 -3.65
CA LEU A 58 16.77 1.14 -4.32
C LEU A 58 17.07 1.27 -5.82
N LYS A 59 16.49 2.27 -6.49
CA LYS A 59 16.75 2.56 -7.90
C LYS A 59 18.22 2.91 -8.14
N ARG A 60 18.83 3.74 -7.29
CA ARG A 60 20.26 4.05 -7.38
C ARG A 60 21.13 2.81 -7.20
N ALA A 61 20.82 1.97 -6.21
CA ALA A 61 21.56 0.72 -6.03
C ALA A 61 21.42 -0.25 -7.21
N ALA A 62 20.27 -0.23 -7.89
CA ALA A 62 20.01 -1.05 -9.07
C ALA A 62 20.78 -0.60 -10.32
N GLU A 63 21.38 0.59 -10.34
CA GLU A 63 22.21 1.05 -11.46
C GLU A 63 23.46 0.16 -11.65
N SER A 64 23.95 -0.45 -10.56
CA SER A 64 25.11 -1.35 -10.56
C SER A 64 24.78 -2.81 -10.23
N ASP A 65 23.50 -3.15 -10.04
CA ASP A 65 23.01 -4.50 -9.73
C ASP A 65 21.85 -4.86 -10.68
N SER A 66 22.16 -5.64 -11.72
CA SER A 66 21.21 -6.01 -12.77
C SER A 66 20.08 -6.92 -12.28
N ASP A 67 20.33 -7.75 -11.26
CA ASP A 67 19.31 -8.60 -10.65
C ASP A 67 18.35 -7.78 -9.80
N LEU A 68 18.87 -6.83 -9.01
CA LEU A 68 18.07 -5.86 -8.28
C LEU A 68 17.23 -5.01 -9.24
N LYS A 69 17.81 -4.56 -10.35
CA LYS A 69 17.11 -3.81 -11.39
C LYS A 69 15.93 -4.58 -11.96
N ARG A 70 16.15 -5.82 -12.44
CA ARG A 70 15.08 -6.67 -13.00
C ARG A 70 13.96 -6.91 -11.98
N MET A 71 14.33 -7.15 -10.72
CA MET A 71 13.35 -7.32 -9.64
C MET A 71 12.53 -6.04 -9.44
N LEU A 72 13.18 -4.88 -9.29
CA LEU A 72 12.50 -3.60 -9.09
C LEU A 72 11.60 -3.22 -10.27
N ASP A 73 12.04 -3.44 -11.50
CA ASP A 73 11.24 -3.12 -12.69
C ASP A 73 9.93 -3.94 -12.70
N SER A 74 10.02 -5.25 -12.44
CA SER A 74 8.83 -6.11 -12.31
C SER A 74 7.92 -5.67 -11.15
N TYR A 75 8.54 -5.22 -10.06
CA TYR A 75 7.85 -4.81 -8.85
C TYR A 75 7.08 -3.51 -9.03
N LEU A 76 7.72 -2.50 -9.62
CA LEU A 76 7.15 -1.19 -9.87
C LEU A 76 5.98 -1.26 -10.85
N VAL A 77 6.04 -2.12 -11.86
CA VAL A 77 4.92 -2.36 -12.77
C VAL A 77 3.70 -2.88 -11.99
N GLU A 78 3.91 -3.88 -11.14
CA GLU A 78 2.83 -4.43 -10.30
C GLU A 78 2.28 -3.40 -9.31
N MET A 79 3.16 -2.66 -8.62
CA MET A 79 2.74 -1.66 -7.63
C MET A 79 2.01 -0.49 -8.28
N ASN A 80 2.41 -0.06 -9.47
CA ASN A 80 1.71 0.96 -10.22
C ASN A 80 0.29 0.51 -10.59
N GLN A 81 0.11 -0.75 -10.95
CA GLN A 81 -1.22 -1.30 -11.20
C GLN A 81 -2.06 -1.33 -9.91
N ILE A 82 -1.47 -1.76 -8.80
CA ILE A 82 -2.16 -1.76 -7.50
C ILE A 82 -2.58 -0.35 -7.10
N THR A 83 -1.70 0.64 -7.20
CA THR A 83 -2.01 2.04 -6.90
C THR A 83 -3.16 2.55 -7.77
N LYS A 84 -3.17 2.22 -9.07
CA LYS A 84 -4.28 2.55 -9.97
C LYS A 84 -5.60 1.92 -9.54
N ASP A 85 -5.60 0.61 -9.25
CA ASP A 85 -6.81 -0.10 -8.79
C ASP A 85 -7.38 0.52 -7.50
N VAL A 86 -6.49 0.95 -6.59
CA VAL A 86 -6.91 1.62 -5.35
C VAL A 86 -7.50 3.00 -5.62
N ILE A 87 -6.86 3.81 -6.47
CA ILE A 87 -7.39 5.13 -6.84
C ILE A 87 -8.76 4.99 -7.50
N GLN A 88 -8.91 4.07 -8.45
CA GLN A 88 -10.18 3.81 -9.14
C GLN A 88 -11.28 3.39 -8.17
N PHE A 89 -10.97 2.57 -7.16
CA PHE A 89 -11.93 2.22 -6.12
C PHE A 89 -12.43 3.48 -5.38
N PHE A 90 -11.50 4.34 -4.93
CA PHE A 90 -11.87 5.55 -4.19
C PHE A 90 -12.59 6.59 -5.06
N GLU A 91 -12.32 6.63 -6.36
CA GLU A 91 -13.04 7.47 -7.32
C GLU A 91 -14.46 6.95 -7.53
N LYS A 92 -14.62 5.63 -7.78
CA LYS A 92 -15.91 4.97 -7.98
C LYS A 92 -16.86 5.20 -6.82
N TYR A 93 -16.36 5.13 -5.58
CA TYR A 93 -17.17 5.24 -4.36
C TYR A 93 -17.01 6.58 -3.64
N SER A 94 -16.54 7.61 -4.35
CA SER A 94 -16.30 8.96 -3.80
C SER A 94 -17.55 9.63 -3.22
N HIS A 95 -18.74 9.27 -3.71
CA HIS A 95 -20.04 9.80 -3.27
C HIS A 95 -20.85 8.78 -2.45
N GLY A 96 -20.20 7.71 -2.00
CA GLY A 96 -20.83 6.58 -1.33
C GLY A 96 -20.83 5.31 -2.17
N GLY A 97 -21.01 4.18 -1.50
CA GLY A 97 -21.10 2.86 -2.09
C GLY A 97 -21.94 1.96 -1.20
N GLU A 98 -22.74 1.10 -1.83
CA GLU A 98 -23.63 0.17 -1.14
C GLU A 98 -23.85 -1.12 -1.92
N GLY A 99 -24.47 -2.09 -1.26
CA GLY A 99 -24.84 -3.37 -1.87
C GLY A 99 -23.66 -4.30 -2.15
N LEU A 100 -23.96 -5.34 -2.93
CA LEU A 100 -23.05 -6.46 -3.19
C LEU A 100 -21.82 -6.06 -4.00
N GLU A 101 -21.98 -5.15 -4.95
CA GLU A 101 -20.88 -4.69 -5.81
C GLU A 101 -19.81 -3.97 -4.99
N PHE A 102 -20.23 -3.04 -4.13
CA PHE A 102 -19.33 -2.34 -3.23
C PHE A 102 -18.63 -3.29 -2.26
N ALA A 103 -19.36 -4.23 -1.66
CA ALA A 103 -18.77 -5.22 -0.77
C ALA A 103 -17.71 -6.09 -1.48
N LYS A 104 -17.97 -6.48 -2.74
CA LYS A 104 -17.03 -7.24 -3.57
C LYS A 104 -15.78 -6.42 -3.90
N ASP A 105 -15.95 -5.18 -4.35
CA ASP A 105 -14.83 -4.30 -4.69
C ASP A 105 -13.99 -3.95 -3.46
N TYR A 106 -14.63 -3.74 -2.32
CA TYR A 106 -13.97 -3.52 -1.04
C TYR A 106 -13.13 -4.74 -0.64
N GLY A 107 -13.69 -5.95 -0.73
CA GLY A 107 -12.95 -7.19 -0.46
C GLY A 107 -11.73 -7.35 -1.38
N ARG A 108 -11.88 -7.01 -2.67
CA ARG A 108 -10.77 -7.01 -3.64
C ARG A 108 -9.69 -6.00 -3.25
N LEU A 109 -10.06 -4.77 -2.89
CA LEU A 109 -9.13 -3.73 -2.44
C LEU A 109 -8.29 -4.21 -1.25
N VAL A 110 -8.94 -4.73 -0.22
CA VAL A 110 -8.26 -5.23 0.99
C VAL A 110 -7.30 -6.36 0.66
N GLY A 111 -7.71 -7.30 -0.21
CA GLY A 111 -6.85 -8.40 -0.66
C GLY A 111 -5.61 -7.93 -1.42
N ILE A 112 -5.77 -6.96 -2.31
CA ILE A 112 -4.67 -6.35 -3.06
C ILE A 112 -3.68 -5.65 -2.12
N LEU A 113 -4.18 -4.80 -1.21
CA LEU A 113 -3.34 -4.05 -0.27
C LEU A 113 -2.62 -4.98 0.70
N THR A 114 -3.29 -6.02 1.22
CA THR A 114 -2.65 -7.02 2.10
C THR A 114 -1.52 -7.76 1.38
N ARG A 115 -1.70 -8.08 0.10
CA ARG A 115 -0.66 -8.75 -0.69
C ARG A 115 0.52 -7.82 -0.96
N ARG A 116 0.26 -6.54 -1.25
CA ARG A 116 1.29 -5.51 -1.43
C ARG A 116 2.15 -5.35 -0.18
N THR A 117 1.55 -5.03 0.97
CA THR A 117 2.28 -4.75 2.21
C THR A 117 3.17 -5.93 2.62
N ARG A 118 2.65 -7.15 2.51
CA ARG A 118 3.43 -8.38 2.77
C ARG A 118 4.61 -8.52 1.81
N LYS A 119 4.44 -8.19 0.53
CA LYS A 119 5.50 -8.30 -0.47
C LYS A 119 6.59 -7.25 -0.23
N GLU A 120 6.21 -6.02 0.13
CA GLU A 120 7.12 -4.93 0.52
C GLU A 120 7.98 -5.36 1.71
N GLU A 121 7.36 -5.80 2.80
CA GLU A 121 8.07 -6.19 4.02
C GLU A 121 8.99 -7.40 3.83
N LEU A 122 8.53 -8.44 3.12
CA LEU A 122 9.29 -9.67 2.95
C LEU A 122 10.42 -9.55 1.92
N THR A 123 10.34 -8.59 1.01
CA THR A 123 11.28 -8.46 -0.12
C THR A 123 11.97 -7.11 -0.16
N ILE A 124 11.20 -6.04 -0.38
CA ILE A 124 11.72 -4.69 -0.64
C ILE A 124 12.42 -4.13 0.59
N TYR A 125 11.80 -4.21 1.76
CA TYR A 125 12.36 -3.66 3.00
C TYR A 125 13.64 -4.39 3.39
N LYS A 126 13.71 -5.71 3.19
CA LYS A 126 14.95 -6.48 3.42
C LYS A 126 16.08 -6.04 2.49
N LYS A 127 15.78 -5.81 1.20
CA LYS A 127 16.77 -5.31 0.24
C LYS A 127 17.25 -3.90 0.63
N PHE A 128 16.34 -3.03 1.04
CA PHE A 128 16.69 -1.69 1.50
C PHE A 128 17.60 -1.71 2.74
N GLU A 129 17.25 -2.50 3.76
CA GLU A 129 18.07 -2.63 4.98
C GLU A 129 19.46 -3.17 4.66
N ALA A 130 19.58 -4.15 3.77
CA ALA A 130 20.87 -4.71 3.35
C ALA A 130 21.78 -3.67 2.65
N LEU A 131 21.21 -2.63 2.03
CA LEU A 131 21.97 -1.52 1.46
C LEU A 131 22.44 -0.52 2.53
N LYS A 132 21.72 -0.41 3.66
CA LYS A 132 22.06 0.50 4.77
C LYS A 132 23.12 -0.07 5.72
N THR A 133 23.35 -1.38 5.67
CA THR A 133 24.37 -2.07 6.47
C THR A 133 25.71 -2.23 5.75
N LYS A 134 25.82 -1.76 4.51
CA LYS A 134 27.06 -1.67 3.73
C LYS A 134 27.63 -0.26 3.84
#